data_AF-A0A9Q1CEX4-F1
#
_entry.id   AF-A0A9Q1CEX4-F1
#
_cell.length_a   1.000
_cell.length_b   1.000
_cell.length_c   1.000
_cell.angle_alpha   90.00
_cell.angle_beta   90.00
_cell.angle_gamma   90.00
#
_symmetry.space_group_name_H-M   'P 1'
#
loop_
_entity.id
_entity.type
_entity.pdbx_description
1 polymer ?
#
loop_
_entity_poly.entity_id
_entity_poly.type
_entity_poly.pdbx_seq_one_letter_code
_entity_poly.pdbx_strand_id
1 'polypeptide(L)' 'MAPLPSVRMKQPLRAFSRTAVDFAGPFLTKQGRGRVQQKRYLCLFTCLLSRAVHLEVAYGMDTDSFLNVFNRMINR' A
#
# COMPACT_ATOMS: atom_id res chain seq x y z
N MET A 1 -20.65 9.47 31.86
CA MET A 1 -19.84 9.24 30.65
C MET A 1 -20.75 8.56 29.63
N ALA A 2 -21.02 9.18 28.47
CA ALA A 2 -21.98 8.64 27.51
C ALA A 2 -21.37 7.45 26.72
N PRO A 3 -22.12 6.39 26.44
CA PRO A 3 -21.63 5.27 25.65
C PRO A 3 -21.29 5.71 24.23
N LEU A 4 -20.17 5.23 23.69
CA LEU A 4 -19.78 5.51 22.30
C LEU A 4 -20.83 4.88 21.36
N PRO A 5 -21.23 5.56 20.27
CA PRO A 5 -22.17 5.01 19.31
C PRO A 5 -21.65 3.67 18.76
N SER A 6 -22.56 2.71 18.63
CA SER A 6 -22.29 1.31 18.26
C SER A 6 -21.52 1.14 16.95
N VAL A 7 -21.64 2.11 16.03
CA VAL A 7 -20.83 2.20 14.81
C VAL A 7 -19.32 2.23 15.09
N ARG A 8 -18.90 2.79 16.23
CA ARG A 8 -17.51 2.82 16.71
C ARG A 8 -17.11 1.57 17.49
N MET A 9 -18.08 0.72 17.86
CA MET A 9 -17.86 -0.48 18.68
C MET A 9 -18.00 -1.80 17.91
N LYS A 10 -18.20 -1.80 16.58
CA LYS A 10 -18.24 -3.05 15.80
C LYS A 10 -16.87 -3.75 15.84
N GLN A 11 -16.89 -5.00 16.31
CA GLN A 11 -15.77 -5.91 16.58
C GLN A 11 -14.90 -6.25 15.33
N PRO A 12 -13.77 -6.95 15.52
CA PRO A 12 -12.45 -6.38 15.26
C PRO A 12 -12.28 -5.97 13.81
N LEU A 13 -11.88 -4.72 13.58
CA LEU A 13 -11.49 -4.25 12.26
C LEU A 13 -10.12 -4.86 11.95
N ARG A 14 -10.07 -6.11 11.47
CA ARG A 14 -8.82 -6.73 11.00
C ARG A 14 -8.15 -5.70 10.11
N ALA A 15 -6.91 -5.34 10.45
CA ALA A 15 -6.16 -4.36 9.68
C ALA A 15 -6.18 -4.79 8.21
N PHE A 16 -6.34 -3.82 7.32
CA PHE A 16 -6.43 -4.05 5.88
C PHE A 16 -7.63 -4.90 5.41
N SER A 17 -8.69 -5.09 6.20
CA SER A 17 -9.93 -5.72 5.70
C SER A 17 -10.71 -4.85 4.70
N ARG A 18 -10.56 -3.53 4.78
CA ARG A 18 -10.99 -2.58 3.75
C ARG A 18 -9.80 -1.72 3.36
N THR A 19 -9.32 -1.90 2.15
CA THR A 19 -8.14 -1.20 1.63
C THR A 19 -8.46 -0.39 0.40
N ALA A 20 -8.02 0.87 0.39
CA ALA A 20 -7.85 1.64 -0.83
C ALA A 20 -6.42 1.44 -1.34
N VAL A 21 -6.26 1.51 -2.67
CA VAL A 21 -4.98 1.35 -3.34
C VAL A 21 -4.73 2.58 -4.21
N ASP A 22 -3.52 3.11 -4.17
CA ASP A 22 -3.08 4.20 -5.03
C ASP A 22 -1.60 4.07 -5.40
N PHE A 23 -1.13 4.84 -6.37
CA PHE A 23 0.26 4.86 -6.81
C PHE A 23 0.86 6.26 -6.72
N ALA A 24 2.05 6.37 -6.15
CA ALA A 24 2.87 7.58 -6.18
C ALA A 24 4.13 7.39 -7.03
N GLY A 25 4.50 8.42 -7.81
CA GLY A 25 5.72 8.43 -8.63
C GLY A 25 5.55 9.18 -9.95
N PRO A 26 6.48 9.01 -10.91
CA PRO A 26 7.64 8.10 -10.86
C PRO A 26 8.81 8.66 -10.02
N PHE A 27 9.41 7.79 -9.21
CA PHE A 27 10.67 8.06 -8.53
C PHE A 27 11.83 7.48 -9.34
N LEU A 28 12.88 8.27 -9.52
CA LEU A 28 14.11 7.80 -10.15
C LEU A 28 15.01 7.16 -9.10
N THR A 29 15.28 5.87 -9.27
CA THR A 29 16.07 5.08 -8.33
C THR A 29 17.46 4.79 -8.89
N LYS A 30 18.50 5.02 -8.08
CA LYS A 30 19.89 4.69 -8.42
C LYS A 30 20.06 3.17 -8.46
N GLN A 31 20.59 2.65 -9.56
CA GLN A 31 20.79 1.21 -9.78
C GLN A 31 22.23 0.73 -9.52
N GLY A 32 23.05 1.58 -8.91
CA GLY A 32 24.50 1.39 -8.76
C GLY A 32 25.32 2.32 -9.67
N ARG A 33 26.65 2.28 -9.53
CA ARG A 33 27.56 3.18 -10.26
C ARG A 33 27.54 2.89 -11.75
N GLY A 34 27.40 3.95 -12.57
CA GLY A 34 27.42 3.85 -14.04
C GLY A 34 26.18 3.22 -14.67
N ARG A 35 25.17 2.85 -13.88
CA ARG A 35 23.92 2.28 -14.41
C ARG A 35 22.85 3.35 -14.61
N VAL A 36 22.03 3.16 -15.64
CA VAL A 36 20.89 4.02 -15.94
C VAL A 36 19.89 3.99 -14.77
N GLN A 37 19.43 5.17 -14.35
CA GLN A 37 18.41 5.28 -13.32
C GLN A 37 17.10 4.67 -13.82
N GLN A 38 16.39 3.98 -12.94
CA GLN A 38 15.12 3.36 -13.30
C GLN A 38 13.96 4.03 -12.60
N LYS A 39 12.86 4.18 -13.35
CA LYS A 39 11.58 4.63 -12.80
C LYS A 39 11.00 3.54 -11.92
N ARG A 40 10.57 3.93 -10.73
CA ARG A 40 9.84 3.11 -9.77
C ARG A 40 8.64 3.86 -9.26
N TYR A 41 7.64 3.13 -8.81
CA TYR A 41 6.46 3.69 -8.19
C TYR A 41 6.28 3.12 -6.79
N LEU A 42 5.64 3.87 -5.92
CA LEU A 42 5.20 3.39 -4.61
C LEU A 42 3.73 3.05 -4.72
N CYS A 43 3.39 1.78 -4.51
CA CYS A 43 2.02 1.35 -4.33
C CYS A 43 1.64 1.57 -2.85
N LEU A 44 0.58 2.32 -2.63
CA LEU A 44 0.05 2.64 -1.32
C LEU A 44 -1.19 1.81 -1.05
N PHE A 45 -1.14 0.99 0.00
CA PHE A 45 -2.32 0.32 0.54
C PHE A 45 -2.74 1.02 1.81
N THR A 46 -3.89 1.69 1.79
CA THR A 46 -4.42 2.40 2.96
C THR A 46 -5.58 1.62 3.55
N CYS A 47 -5.47 1.23 4.81
CA CYS A 47 -6.59 0.65 5.54
C CYS A 47 -7.60 1.73 5.89
N LEU A 48 -8.82 1.62 5.35
CA LEU A 48 -9.89 2.59 5.56
C LEU A 48 -10.49 2.57 6.97
N LEU A 49 -10.13 1.54 7.76
CA LEU A 49 -10.66 1.33 9.10
C LEU A 49 -9.71 1.88 10.17
N SER A 50 -8.42 1.55 10.07
CA SER A 50 -7.41 1.99 11.04
C SER A 50 -6.61 3.21 10.56
N ARG A 51 -6.73 3.61 9.29
CA ARG A 51 -5.86 4.60 8.62
C ARG A 51 -4.39 4.18 8.54
N ALA A 52 -4.07 2.91 8.78
CA ALA A 52 -2.73 2.38 8.55
C ALA A 52 -2.38 2.41 7.05
N VAL A 53 -1.12 2.69 6.74
CA VAL A 53 -0.61 2.71 5.37
C VAL A 53 0.49 1.66 5.23
N HIS A 54 0.37 0.78 4.25
CA HIS A 54 1.41 -0.16 3.82
C HIS A 54 1.96 0.28 2.47
N LEU A 55 3.27 0.39 2.35
CA LEU A 55 3.96 0.88 1.16
C LEU A 55 4.79 -0.23 0.53
N GLU A 56 4.65 -0.40 -0.78
CA GLU A 56 5.40 -1.38 -1.55
C GLU A 56 5.98 -0.74 -2.81
N VAL A 57 7.18 -1.17 -3.21
CA VAL A 57 7.80 -0.68 -4.44
C VAL A 57 7.27 -1.46 -5.64
N ALA A 58 6.64 -0.77 -6.58
CA ALA A 58 6.29 -1.30 -7.88
C ALA A 58 7.38 -0.95 -8.91
N TYR A 59 7.72 -1.93 -9.75
CA TYR A 59 8.81 -1.82 -10.72
C TYR A 59 8.38 -1.13 -12.02
N GLY A 60 7.07 -1.12 -12.29
CA GLY A 60 6.40 -0.40 -13.36
C GLY A 60 4.95 -0.06 -12.99
N MET A 61 4.23 0.54 -13.94
CA MET A 61 2.80 0.88 -13.85
C MET A 61 2.01 -0.04 -14.78
N ASP A 62 2.20 -1.34 -14.57
CA ASP A 62 1.64 -2.43 -15.35
C ASP A 62 1.02 -3.45 -14.40
N THR A 63 0.17 -4.32 -14.96
CA THR A 63 -0.59 -5.32 -14.19
C THR A 63 0.32 -6.30 -13.47
N ASP A 64 1.42 -6.73 -14.10
CA ASP A 64 2.32 -7.73 -13.52
C ASP A 64 3.09 -7.15 -12.33
N SER A 65 3.56 -5.91 -12.46
CA SER A 65 4.13 -5.16 -11.35
C SER A 65 3.14 -5.01 -10.19
N PHE A 66 1.86 -4.73 -10.46
CA PHE A 66 0.84 -4.62 -9.43
C PHE A 66 0.56 -5.97 -8.73
N LEU A 67 0.40 -7.06 -9.48
CA LEU A 67 0.16 -8.39 -8.91
C LEU A 67 1.31 -8.83 -8.00
N ASN A 68 2.55 -8.57 -8.40
CA ASN A 68 3.73 -8.83 -7.57
C ASN A 68 3.71 -8.03 -6.26
N VAL A 69 3.29 -6.77 -6.31
CA VAL A 69 3.15 -5.91 -5.12
C VAL A 69 2.01 -6.38 -4.21
N PHE A 70 0.85 -6.70 -4.78
CA PHE A 70 -0.31 -7.20 -4.04
C PHE A 70 0.02 -8.53 -3.33
N ASN A 71 0.71 -9.44 -4.02
CA ASN A 71 1.16 -10.70 -3.42
C ASN A 71 2.09 -10.47 -2.22
N ARG A 72 2.99 -9.48 -2.27
CA ARG A 72 3.84 -9.12 -1.13
C ARG A 72 3.06 -8.53 0.04
N MET A 73 2.00 -7.77 -0.23
CA MET A 73 1.15 -7.18 0.79
C MET A 73 0.32 -8.24 1.54
N ILE A 74 -0.25 -9.21 0.84
CA ILE A 74 -1.09 -10.25 1.48
C ILE A 74 -0.28 -11.34 2.20
N ASN A 75 0.99 -11.53 1.82
CA ASN A 75 1.89 -12.51 2.44
C ASN A 75 2.64 -11.97 3.68
N ARG A 76 2.31 -10.76 4.14
CA ARG A 76 2.83 -10.15 5.37
C ARG A 76 1.78 -10.20 6.47
#